data_AF-A0A1F5A337-F1
#
_entry.id   AF-A0A1F5A337-F1
#
_cell.length_a   1.000
_cell.length_b   1.000
_cell.length_c   1.000
_cell.angle_alpha   90.00
_cell.angle_beta   90.00
_cell.angle_gamma   90.00
#
_symmetry.space_group_name_H-M   'P 1'
#
loop_
_entity.id
_entity.type
_entity.pdbx_description
1 polymer ?
#
loop_
_entity_poly.entity_id
_entity_poly.type
_entity_poly.pdbx_seq_one_letter_code
_entity_poly.pdbx_strand_id
1 'polypeptide(L)'
;MIAAAAAFLGLAAGASTWDGPGLGQAKSYDLSTVPAASEYITDVPKGLGFLGSESAVLGRSLVRINKALGTSLEPDSRLARLARWVYERFETDRSMPPQSALDLLTHHLGLPEPLPHMLMTNAPDAPRLANVVTARLAKVFDLAEYTHIGGVAERVEGGVIVVIALSRRHIKMAPVPRSLAGPRQLPLEGSLVDGYSQPRLAHALPSGETRLEALGKGPEFAVSVDLSATGRHRLEVVASGRKGPEVIVNFPVYVGVPVEGTVEAAPEPRRAMKPGQAQSRLFDLINEERTRAGLNALILDSELSEAALLHCEDMRKNDFVGHLSPTAGEPEERLLSAGIVTDVAAENVGRGDNPDEIHKGLMDSPGHRAAILHTKVTHVGIGISSERKSGGMDYLVTELFIRRIARLGPDAKVFFLAELIASRELDGEPALEEDPGLSKLAEETAREFLNNHTLTQKDVMSRLEQRLRQSHPEGGSAAAVFSVVGSLEEGVERMAVGPKTWARAKRVGIGITQGTRPGLVPNSIVLVLIFVE
;
A
#
# COMPACT_ATOMS: atom_id res chain seq x y z
N MET A 1 0.81 11.76 -0.66
CA MET A 1 1.34 10.38 -0.67
C MET A 1 0.27 9.36 -0.29
N ILE A 2 0.22 8.20 -0.97
CA ILE A 2 -0.44 7.00 -0.46
C ILE A 2 0.65 6.16 0.20
N ALA A 3 0.50 5.86 1.48
CA ALA A 3 1.47 5.08 2.26
C ALA A 3 0.68 4.15 3.18
N ALA A 4 0.97 2.85 3.08
CA ALA A 4 0.51 1.80 3.97
C ALA A 4 1.71 0.88 4.28
N ALA A 5 1.88 0.53 5.56
CA ALA A 5 2.96 -0.35 6.01
C ALA A 5 2.33 -1.58 6.67
N ALA A 6 2.78 -2.76 6.25
CA ALA A 6 2.48 -4.01 6.92
C ALA A 6 3.77 -4.71 7.33
N ALA A 7 3.92 -4.95 8.64
CA ALA A 7 4.99 -5.80 9.16
C ALA A 7 4.48 -7.23 9.31
N PHE A 8 4.74 -8.09 8.32
CA PHE A 8 4.51 -9.52 8.48
C PHE A 8 5.78 -10.15 9.05
N LEU A 9 5.78 -10.35 10.37
CA LEU A 9 6.88 -11.01 11.08
C LEU A 9 6.67 -12.52 10.97
N GLY A 10 7.48 -13.16 10.12
CA GLY A 10 7.57 -14.62 10.03
C GLY A 10 8.08 -15.25 11.34
N LEU A 11 7.60 -16.46 11.63
CA LEU A 11 7.94 -17.26 12.80
C LEU A 11 9.44 -17.62 12.84
N ALA A 12 10.11 -17.33 13.97
CA ALA A 12 11.42 -17.88 14.26
C ALA A 12 11.31 -19.35 14.77
N ALA A 13 11.15 -20.32 13.87
CA ALA A 13 11.23 -21.74 14.21
C ALA A 13 12.69 -22.22 14.23
N GLY A 14 13.08 -22.95 15.28
CA GLY A 14 14.39 -23.56 15.39
C GLY A 14 14.50 -24.85 14.58
N ALA A 15 15.47 -24.87 13.66
CA ALA A 15 16.20 -26.02 13.09
C ALA A 15 15.41 -27.29 12.72
N SER A 16 15.19 -27.49 11.42
CA SER A 16 15.50 -28.78 10.79
C SER A 16 15.86 -28.54 9.31
N THR A 17 17.03 -29.03 8.89
CA THR A 17 17.56 -28.93 7.53
C THR A 17 17.14 -30.16 6.73
N TRP A 18 16.43 -29.97 5.62
CA TRP A 18 16.22 -31.03 4.63
C TRP A 18 16.39 -30.45 3.21
N ASP A 19 17.45 -30.90 2.52
CA ASP A 19 17.75 -30.60 1.12
C ASP A 19 17.21 -31.74 0.24
N GLY A 20 16.28 -31.44 -0.68
CA GLY A 20 15.79 -32.38 -1.68
C GLY A 20 15.21 -31.67 -2.92
N PRO A 21 15.53 -32.13 -4.15
CA PRO A 21 15.13 -31.42 -5.38
C PRO A 21 13.69 -31.76 -5.77
N GLY A 22 12.84 -30.73 -5.90
CA GLY A 22 11.49 -30.85 -6.46
C GLY A 22 10.57 -29.70 -5.99
N LEU A 23 9.71 -29.19 -6.87
CA LEU A 23 8.63 -28.26 -6.51
C LEU A 23 7.66 -28.97 -5.53
N GLY A 24 7.27 -28.32 -4.43
CA GLY A 24 6.17 -28.83 -3.60
C GLY A 24 4.84 -28.71 -4.34
N GLN A 25 3.89 -29.62 -4.09
CA GLN A 25 2.52 -29.47 -4.60
C GLN A 25 1.80 -28.32 -3.88
N ALA A 26 0.91 -27.62 -4.59
CA ALA A 26 0.01 -26.64 -3.99
C ALA A 26 -0.82 -27.31 -2.89
N LYS A 27 -0.91 -26.69 -1.71
CA LYS A 27 -1.70 -27.17 -0.57
C LYS A 27 -2.96 -26.33 -0.44
N SER A 28 -4.10 -26.99 -0.25
CA SER A 28 -5.36 -26.32 0.06
C SER A 28 -5.64 -26.38 1.56
N TYR A 29 -6.03 -25.25 2.13
CA TYR A 29 -6.37 -25.12 3.54
C TYR A 29 -7.87 -24.86 3.66
N ASP A 30 -8.61 -25.83 4.22
CA ASP A 30 -10.06 -25.75 4.46
C ASP A 30 -10.35 -25.44 5.94
N LEU A 31 -11.24 -24.47 6.16
CA LEU A 31 -11.71 -24.02 7.47
C LEU A 31 -13.15 -24.47 7.78
N SER A 32 -13.75 -25.33 6.96
CA SER A 32 -15.12 -25.85 7.14
C SER A 32 -15.37 -26.49 8.52
N THR A 33 -14.34 -27.09 9.12
CA THR A 33 -14.40 -27.72 10.45
C THR A 33 -14.13 -26.74 11.60
N VAL A 34 -13.69 -25.52 11.29
CA VAL A 34 -13.36 -24.49 12.27
C VAL A 34 -14.59 -23.59 12.48
N PRO A 35 -15.13 -23.48 13.70
CA PRO A 35 -16.25 -22.58 13.97
C PRO A 35 -15.96 -21.13 13.55
N ALA A 36 -16.83 -20.60 12.70
CA ALA A 36 -16.76 -19.25 12.14
C ALA A 36 -17.38 -18.20 13.09
N ALA A 37 -16.76 -17.03 13.21
CA ALA A 37 -17.43 -15.87 13.79
C ALA A 37 -18.51 -15.34 12.83
N SER A 38 -19.55 -14.68 13.34
CA SER A 38 -20.54 -13.95 12.52
C SER A 38 -20.09 -12.53 12.20
N GLU A 39 -19.27 -11.95 13.08
CA GLU A 39 -18.89 -10.54 13.07
C GLU A 39 -17.39 -10.38 13.38
N TYR A 40 -16.82 -9.29 12.91
CA TYR A 40 -15.55 -8.76 13.40
C TYR A 40 -15.81 -7.90 14.63
N ILE A 41 -15.09 -8.19 15.71
CA ILE A 41 -15.24 -7.46 16.97
C ILE A 41 -13.87 -7.19 17.61
N THR A 42 -13.76 -6.02 18.26
CA THR A 42 -12.59 -5.65 19.07
C THR A 42 -12.73 -6.06 20.53
N ASP A 43 -13.92 -6.48 20.98
CA ASP A 43 -14.06 -7.02 22.33
C ASP A 43 -13.63 -8.50 22.35
N VAL A 44 -12.98 -8.93 23.43
CA VAL A 44 -12.52 -10.32 23.58
C VAL A 44 -13.71 -11.22 23.95
N PRO A 45 -14.04 -12.24 23.13
CA PRO A 45 -15.07 -13.21 23.50
C PRO A 45 -14.68 -14.03 24.73
N LYS A 46 -15.69 -14.43 25.52
CA LYS A 46 -15.49 -15.38 26.62
C LYS A 46 -14.84 -16.67 26.11
N GLY A 47 -13.76 -17.10 26.76
CA GLY A 47 -13.08 -18.35 26.43
C GLY A 47 -11.69 -18.43 27.07
N LEU A 48 -10.99 -19.53 26.82
CA LEU A 48 -9.63 -19.72 27.28
C LEU A 48 -8.64 -19.08 26.31
N GLY A 49 -7.77 -18.20 26.81
CA GLY A 49 -6.66 -17.64 26.01
C GLY A 49 -5.49 -18.60 25.78
N PHE A 50 -5.47 -19.75 26.46
CA PHE A 50 -4.46 -20.78 26.25
C PHE A 50 -5.08 -22.17 26.19
N LEU A 51 -4.66 -23.01 25.23
CA LEU A 51 -5.16 -24.38 25.03
C LEU A 51 -4.03 -25.41 25.13
N GLY A 52 -4.37 -26.67 25.41
CA GLY A 52 -3.43 -27.80 25.45
C GLY A 52 -3.13 -28.34 26.83
N SER A 53 -2.45 -29.49 26.86
CA SER A 53 -2.21 -30.25 28.08
C SER A 53 -1.49 -29.44 29.17
N GLU A 54 -0.65 -28.47 28.79
CA GLU A 54 0.15 -27.65 29.72
C GLU A 54 -0.30 -26.19 29.77
N SER A 55 -1.46 -25.86 29.18
CA SER A 55 -1.95 -24.48 29.04
C SER A 55 -2.21 -23.79 30.39
N ALA A 56 -2.61 -24.54 31.40
CA ALA A 56 -2.89 -24.02 32.73
C ALA A 56 -1.63 -23.44 33.39
N VAL A 57 -0.44 -23.98 33.09
CA VAL A 57 0.84 -23.44 33.57
C VAL A 57 1.13 -22.11 32.91
N LEU A 58 0.95 -22.03 31.59
CA LEU A 58 1.14 -20.80 30.82
C LEU A 58 0.16 -19.70 31.26
N GLY A 59 -1.13 -20.03 31.39
CA GLY A 59 -2.16 -19.09 31.83
C GLY A 59 -1.90 -18.52 33.22
N ARG A 60 -1.54 -19.36 34.21
CA ARG A 60 -1.15 -18.88 35.56
C ARG A 60 0.12 -18.03 35.55
N SER A 61 1.01 -18.26 34.58
CA SER A 61 2.27 -17.55 34.47
C SER A 61 2.14 -16.18 33.80
N LEU A 62 1.04 -15.90 33.10
CA LEU A 62 0.86 -14.66 32.33
C LEU A 62 1.06 -13.40 33.19
N VAL A 63 0.55 -13.37 34.41
CA VAL A 63 0.74 -12.24 35.34
C VAL A 63 2.24 -12.00 35.63
N ARG A 64 3.01 -13.08 35.81
CA ARG A 64 4.46 -12.98 36.03
C ARG A 64 5.19 -12.55 34.75
N ILE A 65 4.77 -13.06 33.59
CA ILE A 65 5.32 -12.68 32.28
C ILE A 65 5.11 -11.17 32.05
N ASN A 66 3.88 -10.69 32.21
CA ASN A 66 3.53 -9.27 32.10
C ASN A 66 4.38 -8.40 33.03
N LYS A 67 4.50 -8.80 34.31
CA LYS A 67 5.35 -8.09 35.27
C LYS A 67 6.83 -8.07 34.85
N ALA A 68 7.35 -9.17 34.32
CA ALA A 68 8.75 -9.27 33.91
C ALA A 68 9.07 -8.43 32.67
N LEU A 69 8.11 -8.30 31.75
CA LEU A 69 8.26 -7.55 30.51
C LEU A 69 7.80 -6.09 30.60
N GLY A 70 7.14 -5.70 31.70
CA GLY A 70 6.54 -4.37 31.82
C GLY A 70 5.32 -4.19 30.91
N THR A 71 4.57 -5.25 30.67
CA THR A 71 3.46 -5.28 29.71
C THR A 71 2.13 -5.60 30.40
N SER A 72 1.03 -5.49 29.66
CA SER A 72 -0.31 -5.81 30.12
C SER A 72 -1.05 -6.67 29.09
N LEU A 73 -0.43 -7.78 28.65
CA LEU A 73 -1.05 -8.67 27.68
C LEU A 73 -2.34 -9.28 28.23
N GLU A 74 -3.41 -9.17 27.44
CA GLU A 74 -4.71 -9.76 27.72
C GLU A 74 -4.91 -11.07 26.94
N PRO A 75 -5.39 -12.15 27.59
CA PRO A 75 -5.66 -13.40 26.91
C PRO A 75 -6.86 -13.30 25.94
N ASP A 76 -6.68 -13.65 24.66
CA ASP A 76 -7.76 -13.72 23.66
C ASP A 76 -7.99 -15.16 23.19
N SER A 77 -9.23 -15.63 23.33
CA SER A 77 -9.62 -17.01 22.97
C SER A 77 -9.55 -17.29 21.47
N ARG A 78 -9.70 -16.28 20.62
CA ARG A 78 -9.55 -16.41 19.16
C ARG A 78 -8.09 -16.63 18.79
N LEU A 79 -7.17 -15.87 19.40
CA LEU A 79 -5.73 -16.06 19.22
C LEU A 79 -5.29 -17.46 19.71
N ALA A 80 -5.89 -17.99 20.77
CA ALA A 80 -5.64 -19.34 21.23
C ALA A 80 -6.07 -20.41 20.21
N ARG A 81 -7.25 -20.22 19.58
CA ARG A 81 -7.74 -21.09 18.49
C ARG A 81 -6.85 -21.02 17.26
N LEU A 82 -6.38 -19.82 16.89
CA LEU A 82 -5.41 -19.63 15.82
C LEU A 82 -4.11 -20.42 16.12
N ALA A 83 -3.54 -20.25 17.32
CA ALA A 83 -2.35 -20.98 17.74
C ALA A 83 -2.56 -22.52 17.73
N ARG A 84 -3.75 -22.99 18.12
CA ARG A 84 -4.09 -24.42 18.08
C ARG A 84 -4.11 -24.96 16.65
N TRP A 85 -4.79 -24.26 15.76
CA TRP A 85 -4.90 -24.67 14.37
C TRP A 85 -3.53 -24.74 13.67
N VAL A 86 -2.63 -23.82 14.03
CA VAL A 86 -1.23 -23.83 13.58
C VAL A 86 -0.46 -25.02 14.14
N TYR A 87 -0.60 -25.30 15.44
CA TYR A 87 0.04 -26.46 16.08
C TYR A 87 -0.36 -27.79 15.43
N GLU A 88 -1.65 -28.03 15.21
CA GLU A 88 -2.17 -29.29 14.63
C GLU A 88 -1.62 -29.56 13.21
N ARG A 89 -1.43 -28.49 12.43
CA ARG A 89 -0.84 -28.58 11.09
C ARG A 89 0.66 -28.75 11.13
N PHE A 90 1.35 -28.07 12.04
CA PHE A 90 2.77 -28.27 12.23
C PHE A 90 3.09 -29.71 12.66
N GLU A 91 2.25 -30.32 13.49
CA GLU A 91 2.39 -31.73 13.87
C GLU A 91 2.30 -32.67 12.67
N THR A 92 1.35 -32.41 11.77
CA THR A 92 1.07 -33.25 10.59
C THR A 92 2.11 -33.05 9.49
N ASP A 93 2.35 -31.80 9.11
CA ASP A 93 3.11 -31.45 7.90
C ASP A 93 4.56 -31.05 8.18
N ARG A 94 4.91 -30.81 9.44
CA ARG A 94 6.21 -30.25 9.87
C ARG A 94 6.59 -28.95 9.16
N SER A 95 5.62 -28.26 8.58
CA SER A 95 5.76 -26.97 7.91
C SER A 95 4.81 -25.94 8.54
N MET A 96 5.20 -24.67 8.49
CA MET A 96 4.28 -23.61 8.91
C MET A 96 3.20 -23.40 7.85
N PRO A 97 1.96 -23.07 8.25
CA PRO A 97 0.97 -22.61 7.30
C PRO A 97 1.41 -21.30 6.65
N PRO A 98 1.14 -21.08 5.36
CA PRO A 98 1.48 -19.85 4.67
C PRO A 98 0.67 -18.67 5.21
N GLN A 99 1.18 -17.47 4.97
CA GLN A 99 0.57 -16.24 5.45
C GLN A 99 -0.90 -16.11 5.03
N SER A 100 -1.20 -16.42 3.77
CA SER A 100 -2.57 -16.41 3.24
C SER A 100 -3.55 -17.33 3.99
N ALA A 101 -3.08 -18.47 4.51
CA ALA A 101 -3.90 -19.37 5.33
C ALA A 101 -4.12 -18.83 6.75
N LEU A 102 -3.10 -18.20 7.33
CA LEU A 102 -3.22 -17.55 8.63
C LEU A 102 -4.15 -16.34 8.56
N ASP A 103 -4.10 -15.57 7.47
CA ASP A 103 -4.96 -14.41 7.23
C ASP A 103 -6.43 -14.82 7.06
N LEU A 104 -6.70 -15.83 6.22
CA LEU A 104 -8.03 -16.40 6.07
C LEU A 104 -8.60 -16.83 7.43
N LEU A 105 -7.81 -17.56 8.23
CA LEU A 105 -8.26 -18.02 9.54
C LEU A 105 -8.45 -16.87 10.53
N THR A 106 -7.60 -15.85 10.52
CA THR A 106 -7.73 -14.67 11.38
C THR A 106 -9.08 -14.00 11.16
N HIS A 107 -9.42 -13.72 9.89
CA HIS A 107 -10.73 -13.20 9.52
C HIS A 107 -11.86 -14.18 9.85
N HIS A 108 -11.63 -15.49 9.68
CA HIS A 108 -12.61 -16.53 10.02
C HIS A 108 -12.98 -16.57 11.50
N LEU A 109 -12.03 -16.21 12.36
CA LEU A 109 -12.21 -16.09 13.80
C LEU A 109 -12.79 -14.73 14.22
N GLY A 110 -13.03 -13.82 13.29
CA GLY A 110 -13.60 -12.49 13.57
C GLY A 110 -12.61 -11.52 14.22
N LEU A 111 -11.32 -11.68 13.94
CA LEU A 111 -10.28 -10.72 14.33
C LEU A 111 -10.15 -9.69 13.20
N PRO A 112 -10.44 -8.40 13.45
CA PRO A 112 -10.29 -7.34 12.45
C PRO A 112 -8.86 -6.79 12.33
N GLU A 113 -7.98 -7.07 13.29
CA GLU A 113 -6.62 -6.55 13.31
C GLU A 113 -5.74 -7.20 12.23
N PRO A 114 -4.64 -6.54 11.79
CA PRO A 114 -3.64 -7.18 10.95
C PRO A 114 -3.16 -8.52 11.50
N LEU A 115 -2.60 -9.33 10.61
CA LEU A 115 -2.19 -10.69 10.91
C LEU A 115 -1.40 -10.79 12.23
N PRO A 116 -1.83 -11.65 13.17
CA PRO A 116 -1.14 -11.82 14.45
C PRO A 116 0.31 -12.27 14.28
N HIS A 117 1.21 -11.75 15.12
CA HIS A 117 2.58 -12.23 15.18
C HIS A 117 2.59 -13.62 15.82
N MET A 118 3.04 -14.61 15.05
CA MET A 118 3.13 -15.98 15.49
C MET A 118 4.53 -16.32 16.04
N LEU A 119 4.60 -17.01 17.17
CA LEU A 119 5.84 -17.48 17.78
C LEU A 119 5.70 -18.97 18.07
N MET A 120 6.74 -19.74 17.75
CA MET A 120 6.81 -21.15 18.09
C MET A 120 8.13 -21.44 18.79
N THR A 121 8.06 -22.11 19.93
CA THR A 121 9.23 -22.45 20.72
C THR A 121 9.01 -23.78 21.45
N ASN A 122 10.10 -24.42 21.86
CA ASN A 122 10.05 -25.62 22.67
C ASN A 122 10.55 -25.31 24.08
N ALA A 123 9.88 -25.87 25.08
CA ALA A 123 10.35 -25.90 26.45
C ALA A 123 10.71 -27.34 26.84
N PRO A 124 11.77 -27.55 27.64
CA PRO A 124 12.16 -28.91 28.06
C PRO A 124 11.11 -29.57 28.95
N ASP A 125 10.36 -28.78 29.73
CA ASP A 125 9.32 -29.24 30.64
C ASP A 125 8.34 -28.10 30.95
N ALA A 126 7.22 -28.45 31.58
CA ALA A 126 6.18 -27.49 31.96
C ALA A 126 6.65 -26.44 32.99
N PRO A 127 7.41 -26.79 34.06
CA PRO A 127 7.92 -25.80 35.01
C PRO A 127 8.77 -24.69 34.38
N ARG A 128 9.55 -24.98 33.33
CA ARG A 128 10.40 -24.00 32.64
C ARG A 128 9.68 -23.20 31.55
N LEU A 129 8.43 -23.54 31.24
CA LEU A 129 7.65 -22.94 30.17
C LEU A 129 7.57 -21.41 30.28
N ALA A 130 7.26 -20.90 31.47
CA ALA A 130 7.16 -19.47 31.71
C ALA A 130 8.45 -18.72 31.36
N ASN A 131 9.62 -19.25 31.78
CA ASN A 131 10.91 -18.60 31.54
C ASN A 131 11.28 -18.61 30.05
N VAL A 132 11.03 -19.73 29.36
CA VAL A 132 11.27 -19.84 27.91
C VAL A 132 10.39 -18.85 27.17
N VAL A 133 9.10 -18.81 27.49
CA VAL A 133 8.15 -17.88 26.86
C VAL A 133 8.52 -16.43 27.14
N THR A 134 8.82 -16.04 28.38
CA THR A 134 9.28 -14.68 28.71
C THR A 134 10.51 -14.29 27.90
N ALA A 135 11.52 -15.16 27.82
CA ALA A 135 12.75 -14.87 27.07
C ALA A 135 12.51 -14.72 25.56
N ARG A 136 11.54 -15.46 25.00
CA ARG A 136 11.14 -15.31 23.60
C ARG A 136 10.35 -14.04 23.36
N LEU A 137 9.39 -13.74 24.23
CA LEU A 137 8.58 -12.52 24.15
C LEU A 137 9.45 -11.26 24.32
N ALA A 138 10.43 -11.25 25.23
CA ALA A 138 11.33 -10.10 25.42
C ALA A 138 11.96 -9.64 24.09
N LYS A 139 12.48 -10.59 23.29
CA LYS A 139 13.08 -10.30 21.97
C LYS A 139 12.09 -9.75 20.95
N VAL A 140 10.81 -10.07 21.10
CA VAL A 140 9.75 -9.66 20.17
C VAL A 140 9.23 -8.28 20.55
N PHE A 141 9.20 -7.97 21.84
CA PHE A 141 8.76 -6.68 22.37
C PHE A 141 9.76 -5.55 22.09
N ASP A 142 11.04 -5.86 21.89
CA ASP A 142 12.04 -4.90 21.40
C ASP A 142 11.65 -4.29 20.03
N LEU A 143 10.87 -5.02 19.21
CA LEU A 143 10.51 -4.62 17.86
C LEU A 143 9.12 -3.96 17.78
N ALA A 144 8.27 -4.20 18.77
CA ALA A 144 6.82 -4.13 18.62
C ALA A 144 6.07 -4.18 19.95
N GLU A 145 5.10 -3.28 20.16
CA GLU A 145 4.18 -3.39 21.29
C GLU A 145 3.06 -4.40 20.97
N TYR A 146 2.51 -5.10 21.97
CA TYR A 146 1.36 -5.98 21.82
C TYR A 146 0.43 -5.86 23.02
N THR A 147 -0.88 -5.99 22.78
CA THR A 147 -1.90 -5.88 23.82
C THR A 147 -2.60 -7.20 24.10
N HIS A 148 -2.63 -8.13 23.14
CA HIS A 148 -3.34 -9.39 23.29
C HIS A 148 -2.45 -10.59 22.98
N ILE A 149 -2.69 -11.68 23.69
CA ILE A 149 -1.97 -12.94 23.56
C ILE A 149 -2.95 -14.11 23.53
N GLY A 150 -2.69 -15.09 22.68
CA GLY A 150 -3.28 -16.42 22.80
C GLY A 150 -2.25 -17.49 22.50
N GLY A 151 -2.46 -18.71 22.94
CA GLY A 151 -1.48 -19.75 22.67
C GLY A 151 -1.90 -21.18 22.92
N VAL A 152 -1.00 -22.08 22.56
CA VAL A 152 -1.05 -23.49 22.85
C VAL A 152 0.23 -23.93 23.54
N ALA A 153 0.08 -24.78 24.55
CA ALA A 153 1.18 -25.49 25.19
C ALA A 153 0.82 -26.98 25.26
N GLU A 154 1.45 -27.78 24.41
CA GLU A 154 1.15 -29.22 24.27
C GLU A 154 2.38 -30.05 24.62
N ARG A 155 2.18 -31.06 25.48
CA ARG A 155 3.24 -31.99 25.85
C ARG A 155 3.50 -32.96 24.71
N VAL A 156 4.76 -33.13 24.37
CA VAL A 156 5.23 -34.07 23.34
C VAL A 156 6.39 -34.91 23.89
N GLU A 157 6.80 -35.93 23.14
CA GLU A 157 8.03 -36.66 23.44
C GLU A 157 9.23 -35.69 23.40
N GLY A 158 9.98 -35.59 24.49
CA GLY A 158 11.14 -34.69 24.60
C GLY A 158 10.85 -33.27 25.10
N GLY A 159 9.60 -32.91 25.43
CA GLY A 159 9.30 -31.64 26.10
C GLY A 159 7.88 -31.11 25.90
N VAL A 160 7.77 -29.79 25.71
CA VAL A 160 6.51 -29.07 25.48
C VAL A 160 6.69 -28.15 24.28
N ILE A 161 5.83 -28.30 23.27
CA ILE A 161 5.75 -27.36 22.14
C ILE A 161 4.82 -26.23 22.54
N VAL A 162 5.25 -24.99 22.29
CA VAL A 162 4.48 -23.79 22.56
C VAL A 162 4.31 -22.99 21.29
N VAL A 163 3.06 -22.68 20.95
CA VAL A 163 2.69 -21.76 19.86
C VAL A 163 1.97 -20.56 20.48
N ILE A 164 2.41 -19.35 20.17
CA ILE A 164 1.84 -18.10 20.68
C ILE A 164 1.43 -17.24 19.50
N ALA A 165 0.26 -16.62 19.58
CA ALA A 165 -0.21 -15.58 18.69
C ALA A 165 -0.31 -14.27 19.48
N LEU A 166 0.27 -13.19 18.97
CA LEU A 166 0.22 -11.86 19.55
C LEU A 166 -0.49 -10.90 18.61
N SER A 167 -1.39 -10.07 19.15
CA SER A 167 -2.09 -9.04 18.37
C SER A 167 -2.00 -7.67 19.03
N ARG A 168 -2.12 -6.63 18.20
CA ARG A 168 -2.17 -5.23 18.59
C ARG A 168 -3.58 -4.68 18.36
N ARG A 169 -4.28 -4.43 19.45
CA ARG A 169 -5.57 -3.74 19.43
C ARG A 169 -5.38 -2.25 19.72
N HIS A 170 -5.44 -1.44 18.67
CA HIS A 170 -5.34 0.03 18.74
C HIS A 170 -6.67 0.74 18.46
N ILE A 171 -7.78 -0.01 18.45
CA ILE A 171 -9.10 0.54 18.19
C ILE A 171 -10.16 -0.21 19.00
N LYS A 172 -11.19 0.53 19.41
CA LYS A 172 -12.48 -0.02 19.81
C LYS A 172 -13.49 0.26 18.69
N MET A 173 -14.16 -0.76 18.18
CA MET A 173 -15.06 -0.64 17.03
C MET A 173 -16.41 -1.30 17.34
N ALA A 174 -17.48 -0.75 16.78
CA ALA A 174 -18.77 -1.44 16.76
C ALA A 174 -18.64 -2.78 15.97
N PRO A 175 -19.41 -3.83 16.32
CA PRO A 175 -19.38 -5.08 15.57
C PRO A 175 -19.68 -4.89 14.09
N VAL A 176 -18.87 -5.51 13.22
CA VAL A 176 -19.06 -5.47 11.77
C VAL A 176 -19.40 -6.87 11.25
N PRO A 177 -20.52 -7.07 10.54
CA PRO A 177 -20.87 -8.38 10.00
C PRO A 177 -19.86 -8.84 8.96
N ARG A 178 -19.51 -10.14 9.00
CA ARG A 178 -18.64 -10.75 7.99
C ARG A 178 -19.34 -10.91 6.64
N SER A 179 -20.66 -11.10 6.66
CA SER A 179 -21.45 -11.32 5.45
C SER A 179 -22.79 -10.62 5.49
N LEU A 180 -23.24 -10.16 4.33
CA LEU A 180 -24.52 -9.51 4.11
C LEU A 180 -25.29 -10.26 3.02
N ALA A 181 -26.59 -10.45 3.22
CA ALA A 181 -27.44 -11.15 2.25
C ALA A 181 -27.53 -10.41 0.90
N GLY A 182 -27.36 -9.08 0.90
CA GLY A 182 -27.36 -8.28 -0.31
C GLY A 182 -26.81 -6.87 -0.11
N PRO A 183 -26.70 -6.10 -1.21
CA PRO A 183 -26.18 -4.74 -1.23
C PRO A 183 -26.84 -3.79 -0.23
N ARG A 184 -26.03 -3.02 0.51
CA ARG A 184 -26.51 -1.97 1.42
C ARG A 184 -25.41 -1.01 1.86
N GLN A 185 -25.81 0.07 2.50
CA GLN A 185 -24.90 0.91 3.29
C GLN A 185 -24.58 0.23 4.63
N LEU A 186 -23.31 0.28 5.06
CA LEU A 186 -22.85 -0.31 6.32
C LEU A 186 -22.28 0.79 7.24
N PRO A 187 -22.83 1.01 8.44
CA PRO A 187 -22.20 1.89 9.41
C PRO A 187 -20.90 1.27 9.92
N LEU A 188 -19.82 2.06 9.90
CA LEU A 188 -18.52 1.73 10.47
C LEU A 188 -18.15 2.80 11.48
N GLU A 189 -18.10 2.41 12.75
CA GLU A 189 -17.89 3.31 13.89
C GLU A 189 -16.78 2.79 14.78
N GLY A 190 -15.88 3.67 15.21
CA GLY A 190 -14.80 3.31 16.11
C GLY A 190 -14.07 4.48 16.72
N SER A 191 -13.25 4.16 17.72
CA SER A 191 -12.33 5.07 18.40
C SER A 191 -10.94 4.47 18.47
N LEU A 192 -9.97 5.18 17.92
CA LEU A 192 -8.55 4.87 18.06
C LEU A 192 -8.09 5.05 19.51
N VAL A 193 -7.08 4.29 19.92
CA VAL A 193 -6.39 4.49 21.20
C VAL A 193 -5.45 5.70 21.15
N ASP A 194 -5.02 6.18 22.32
CA ASP A 194 -4.09 7.29 22.45
C ASP A 194 -2.81 7.08 21.62
N GLY A 195 -2.37 8.14 20.95
CA GLY A 195 -1.18 8.12 20.08
C GLY A 195 -1.46 7.86 18.61
N TYR A 196 -2.70 7.53 18.24
CA TYR A 196 -3.15 7.46 16.84
C TYR A 196 -4.13 8.58 16.50
N SER A 197 -4.07 9.07 15.27
CA SER A 197 -4.95 10.14 14.78
C SER A 197 -5.15 10.05 13.26
N GLN A 198 -6.00 10.94 12.71
CA GLN A 198 -6.24 11.04 11.27
C GLN A 198 -6.64 9.70 10.60
N PRO A 199 -7.68 9.01 11.12
CA PRO A 199 -8.14 7.76 10.52
C PRO A 199 -8.57 7.99 9.06
N ARG A 200 -8.23 7.04 8.21
CA ARG A 200 -8.62 6.97 6.79
C ARG A 200 -9.16 5.58 6.50
N LEU A 201 -10.24 5.50 5.73
CA LEU A 201 -10.78 4.27 5.20
C LEU A 201 -10.19 4.02 3.81
N ALA A 202 -9.58 2.87 3.61
CA ALA A 202 -9.29 2.31 2.31
C ALA A 202 -10.29 1.17 2.03
N HIS A 203 -11.10 1.36 0.99
CA HIS A 203 -12.17 0.45 0.61
C HIS A 203 -11.91 -0.12 -0.78
N ALA A 204 -11.54 -1.40 -0.84
CA ALA A 204 -11.46 -2.11 -2.11
C ALA A 204 -12.84 -2.70 -2.46
N LEU A 205 -13.37 -2.32 -3.62
CA LEU A 205 -14.61 -2.82 -4.18
C LEU A 205 -14.39 -4.16 -4.90
N PRO A 206 -15.47 -4.95 -5.10
CA PRO A 206 -15.41 -6.18 -5.91
C PRO A 206 -14.91 -5.96 -7.34
N SER A 207 -15.07 -4.75 -7.89
CA SER A 207 -14.54 -4.35 -9.19
C SER A 207 -13.00 -4.27 -9.24
N GLY A 208 -12.34 -4.25 -8.07
CA GLY A 208 -10.91 -4.02 -7.94
C GLY A 208 -10.52 -2.55 -7.75
N GLU A 209 -11.46 -1.62 -7.85
CA GLU A 209 -11.28 -0.20 -7.51
C GLU A 209 -11.03 -0.05 -6.00
N THR A 210 -10.06 0.78 -5.62
CA THR A 210 -9.86 1.19 -4.22
C THR A 210 -10.24 2.65 -4.03
N ARG A 211 -11.14 2.92 -3.07
CA ARG A 211 -11.52 4.27 -2.64
C ARG A 211 -10.82 4.61 -1.33
N LEU A 212 -10.31 5.83 -1.22
CA LEU A 212 -9.68 6.36 -0.02
C LEU A 212 -10.51 7.52 0.52
N GLU A 213 -10.90 7.44 1.78
CA GLU A 213 -11.71 8.46 2.45
C GLU A 213 -11.09 8.86 3.79
N ALA A 214 -10.98 10.16 4.06
CA ALA A 214 -10.57 10.64 5.37
C ALA A 214 -11.76 10.59 6.34
N LEU A 215 -11.57 9.96 7.49
CA LEU A 215 -12.65 9.73 8.48
C LEU A 215 -12.69 10.78 9.59
N GLY A 216 -11.72 11.72 9.59
CA GLY A 216 -11.63 12.79 10.57
C GLY A 216 -10.18 13.10 10.94
N LYS A 217 -10.00 14.06 11.86
CA LYS A 217 -8.68 14.39 12.44
C LYS A 217 -8.48 13.78 13.83
N GLY A 218 -9.57 13.56 14.57
CA GLY A 218 -9.56 13.01 15.91
C GLY A 218 -9.46 11.47 15.93
N PRO A 219 -9.46 10.87 17.13
CA PRO A 219 -9.41 9.41 17.29
C PRO A 219 -10.74 8.72 16.97
N GLU A 220 -11.86 9.43 17.11
CA GLU A 220 -13.20 8.91 16.84
C GLU A 220 -13.60 9.12 15.39
N PHE A 221 -14.35 8.15 14.84
CA PHE A 221 -14.94 8.24 13.53
C PHE A 221 -16.24 7.45 13.42
N ALA A 222 -17.11 7.90 12.53
CA ALA A 222 -18.32 7.23 12.12
C ALA A 222 -18.56 7.52 10.62
N VAL A 223 -18.68 6.48 9.81
CA VAL A 223 -18.87 6.59 8.36
C VAL A 223 -19.87 5.55 7.86
N SER A 224 -20.60 5.88 6.79
CA SER A 224 -21.46 4.93 6.09
C SER A 224 -20.72 4.41 4.86
N VAL A 225 -20.30 3.14 4.90
CA VAL A 225 -19.55 2.51 3.82
C VAL A 225 -20.51 1.97 2.75
N ASP A 226 -20.24 2.32 1.50
CA ASP A 226 -21.03 1.91 0.34
C ASP A 226 -20.77 0.46 -0.08
N LEU A 227 -21.54 -0.49 0.46
CA LEU A 227 -21.48 -1.90 0.05
C LEU A 227 -22.59 -2.23 -0.97
N SER A 228 -22.77 -1.37 -1.97
CA SER A 228 -23.82 -1.52 -3.00
C SER A 228 -23.49 -2.55 -4.09
N ALA A 229 -22.25 -3.02 -4.18
CA ALA A 229 -21.86 -4.05 -5.13
C ALA A 229 -22.00 -5.45 -4.51
N THR A 230 -22.35 -6.45 -5.33
CA THR A 230 -22.28 -7.86 -4.91
C THR A 230 -20.84 -8.34 -5.05
N GLY A 231 -20.35 -9.08 -4.06
CA GLY A 231 -19.00 -9.63 -4.05
C GLY A 231 -18.25 -9.38 -2.75
N ARG A 232 -16.93 -9.55 -2.80
CA ARG A 232 -16.03 -9.33 -1.67
C ARG A 232 -15.59 -7.87 -1.64
N HIS A 233 -16.00 -7.14 -0.61
CA HIS A 233 -15.45 -5.83 -0.28
C HIS A 233 -14.35 -5.99 0.76
N ARG A 234 -13.28 -5.20 0.68
CA ARG A 234 -12.25 -5.18 1.72
C ARG A 234 -12.16 -3.80 2.33
N LEU A 235 -12.26 -3.74 3.65
CA LEU A 235 -12.27 -2.51 4.44
C LEU A 235 -11.01 -2.47 5.28
N GLU A 236 -10.26 -1.39 5.16
CA GLU A 236 -9.03 -1.17 5.91
C GLU A 236 -9.07 0.23 6.53
N VAL A 237 -8.82 0.33 7.83
CA VAL A 237 -8.64 1.61 8.51
C VAL A 237 -7.15 1.82 8.75
N VAL A 238 -6.61 2.90 8.20
CA VAL A 238 -5.23 3.34 8.40
C VAL A 238 -5.25 4.58 9.28
N ALA A 239 -4.35 4.68 10.24
CA ALA A 239 -4.21 5.87 11.09
C ALA A 239 -2.75 6.28 11.23
N SER A 240 -2.52 7.57 11.48
CA SER A 240 -1.18 8.12 11.73
C SER A 240 -0.75 7.78 13.15
N GLY A 241 0.32 6.99 13.29
CA GLY A 241 0.97 6.63 14.54
C GLY A 241 2.38 7.22 14.67
N ARG A 242 3.14 6.77 15.68
CA ARG A 242 4.50 7.27 15.95
C ARG A 242 5.52 6.93 14.86
N LYS A 243 5.29 5.86 14.10
CA LYS A 243 6.17 5.38 13.01
C LYS A 243 5.59 5.66 11.63
N GLY A 244 4.66 6.62 11.55
CA GLY A 244 3.93 6.97 10.33
C GLY A 244 2.57 6.29 10.23
N PRO A 245 1.97 6.24 9.03
CA PRO A 245 0.70 5.57 8.78
C PRO A 245 0.79 4.07 9.05
N GLU A 246 -0.13 3.54 9.86
CA GLU A 246 -0.22 2.12 10.21
C GLU A 246 -1.62 1.58 9.92
N VAL A 247 -1.68 0.33 9.44
CA VAL A 247 -2.95 -0.40 9.30
C VAL A 247 -3.45 -0.79 10.68
N ILE A 248 -4.62 -0.26 11.06
CA ILE A 248 -5.25 -0.48 12.37
C ILE A 248 -6.14 -1.71 12.33
N VAL A 249 -6.96 -1.82 11.30
CA VAL A 249 -7.81 -2.99 11.00
C VAL A 249 -7.88 -3.19 9.50
N ASN A 250 -7.97 -4.45 9.08
CA ASN A 250 -8.19 -4.86 7.69
C ASN A 250 -9.05 -6.12 7.72
N PHE A 251 -10.20 -6.10 7.04
CA PHE A 251 -11.06 -7.28 6.97
C PHE A 251 -11.98 -7.26 5.73
N PRO A 252 -12.35 -8.45 5.21
CA PRO A 252 -13.32 -8.56 4.12
C PRO A 252 -14.77 -8.62 4.60
N VAL A 253 -15.69 -7.99 3.87
CA VAL A 253 -17.15 -8.16 4.01
C VAL A 253 -17.70 -8.78 2.72
N TYR A 254 -18.41 -9.89 2.86
CA TYR A 254 -18.97 -10.66 1.73
C TYR A 254 -20.43 -10.28 1.50
N VAL A 255 -20.74 -9.68 0.35
CA VAL A 255 -22.07 -9.16 0.04
C VAL A 255 -22.71 -10.01 -1.05
N GLY A 256 -23.79 -10.73 -0.71
CA GLY A 256 -24.51 -11.59 -1.66
C GLY A 256 -23.70 -12.77 -2.20
N VAL A 257 -22.54 -13.07 -1.61
CA VAL A 257 -21.66 -14.19 -1.99
C VAL A 257 -21.26 -15.00 -0.76
N PRO A 258 -20.89 -16.29 -0.93
CA PRO A 258 -20.39 -17.10 0.17
C PRO A 258 -19.13 -16.48 0.80
N VAL A 259 -19.00 -16.64 2.11
CA VAL A 259 -17.78 -16.30 2.85
C VAL A 259 -16.69 -17.30 2.46
N GLU A 260 -15.49 -16.81 2.15
CA GLU A 260 -14.34 -17.68 1.87
C GLU A 260 -14.03 -18.57 3.07
N GLY A 261 -13.95 -19.88 2.82
CA GLY A 261 -13.58 -20.90 3.81
C GLY A 261 -12.36 -21.73 3.42
N THR A 262 -11.81 -21.49 2.22
CA THR A 262 -10.70 -22.25 1.65
C THR A 262 -9.67 -21.33 1.04
N VAL A 263 -8.39 -21.64 1.19
CA VAL A 263 -7.31 -20.93 0.48
C VAL A 263 -6.29 -21.91 -0.08
N GLU A 264 -5.91 -21.68 -1.32
CA GLU A 264 -4.80 -22.37 -1.97
C GLU A 264 -3.50 -21.64 -1.69
N ALA A 265 -2.53 -22.37 -1.15
CA ALA A 265 -1.19 -21.88 -0.93
C ALA A 265 -0.39 -21.95 -2.22
N ALA A 266 0.31 -20.87 -2.54
CA ALA A 266 1.32 -20.90 -3.58
C ALA A 266 2.40 -21.95 -3.23
N PRO A 267 3.01 -22.62 -4.23
CA PRO A 267 4.12 -23.52 -3.98
C PRO A 267 5.26 -22.75 -3.30
N GLU A 268 5.77 -23.26 -2.17
CA GLU A 268 6.93 -22.62 -1.54
C GLU A 268 8.15 -22.67 -2.46
N PRO A 269 8.85 -21.55 -2.68
CA PRO A 269 10.14 -21.58 -3.35
C PRO A 269 11.16 -22.26 -2.44
N ARG A 270 11.49 -23.53 -2.74
CA ARG A 270 12.45 -24.30 -1.92
C ARG A 270 13.87 -23.71 -1.87
N ARG A 271 14.19 -22.73 -2.73
CA ARG A 271 15.47 -22.01 -2.70
C ARG A 271 15.25 -20.52 -2.47
N ALA A 272 15.93 -20.02 -1.44
CA ALA A 272 16.09 -18.60 -1.17
C ALA A 272 16.50 -17.83 -2.44
N MET A 273 15.68 -16.84 -2.81
CA MET A 273 16.03 -15.91 -3.88
C MET A 273 17.10 -14.94 -3.38
N LYS A 274 18.13 -14.68 -4.20
CA LYS A 274 19.02 -13.54 -3.93
C LYS A 274 18.26 -12.23 -4.06
N PRO A 275 18.67 -11.12 -3.41
CA PRO A 275 17.98 -9.84 -3.50
C PRO A 275 17.59 -9.41 -4.92
N GLY A 276 18.49 -9.50 -5.90
CA GLY A 276 18.18 -9.16 -7.30
C GLY A 276 17.16 -10.08 -7.97
N GLN A 277 17.09 -11.35 -7.58
CA GLN A 277 16.06 -12.28 -8.09
C GLN A 277 14.69 -11.97 -7.48
N ALA A 278 14.66 -11.67 -6.18
CA ALA A 278 13.43 -11.23 -5.49
C ALA A 278 12.91 -9.91 -6.06
N GLN A 279 13.80 -8.95 -6.34
CA GLN A 279 13.48 -7.67 -6.97
C GLN A 279 12.82 -7.88 -8.34
N SER A 280 13.43 -8.70 -9.21
CA SER A 280 12.86 -9.04 -10.52
C SER A 280 11.50 -9.71 -10.39
N ARG A 281 11.36 -10.66 -9.45
CA ARG A 281 10.10 -11.37 -9.25
C ARG A 281 8.97 -10.42 -8.82
N LEU A 282 9.26 -9.51 -7.89
CA LEU A 282 8.29 -8.50 -7.43
C LEU A 282 7.92 -7.52 -8.55
N PHE A 283 8.90 -7.09 -9.34
CA PHE A 283 8.66 -6.24 -10.50
C PHE A 283 7.71 -6.90 -11.53
N ASP A 284 7.94 -8.17 -11.82
CA ASP A 284 7.07 -8.94 -12.73
C ASP A 284 5.65 -9.03 -12.17
N LEU A 285 5.50 -9.39 -10.89
CA LEU A 285 4.20 -9.48 -10.22
C LEU A 285 3.44 -8.14 -10.20
N ILE A 286 4.11 -7.03 -9.90
CA ILE A 286 3.52 -5.67 -9.97
C ILE A 286 2.96 -5.41 -11.37
N ASN A 287 3.73 -5.70 -12.42
CA ASN A 287 3.30 -5.44 -13.78
C ASN A 287 2.23 -6.41 -14.29
N GLU A 288 2.21 -7.66 -13.81
CA GLU A 288 1.11 -8.60 -14.03
C GLU A 288 -0.20 -8.06 -13.46
N GLU A 289 -0.20 -7.56 -12.21
CA GLU A 289 -1.38 -6.97 -11.58
C GLU A 289 -1.86 -5.71 -12.32
N ARG A 290 -0.94 -4.84 -12.71
CA ARG A 290 -1.27 -3.62 -13.47
C ARG A 290 -1.85 -3.94 -14.84
N THR A 291 -1.26 -4.89 -15.55
CA THR A 291 -1.78 -5.34 -16.86
C THR A 291 -3.19 -5.92 -16.70
N ARG A 292 -3.43 -6.72 -15.65
CA ARG A 292 -4.75 -7.27 -15.35
C ARG A 292 -5.79 -6.18 -15.03
N ALA A 293 -5.34 -5.07 -14.46
CA ALA A 293 -6.17 -3.88 -14.21
C ALA A 293 -6.31 -2.94 -15.43
N GLY A 294 -5.74 -3.30 -16.60
CA GLY A 294 -5.77 -2.46 -17.80
C GLY A 294 -4.87 -1.22 -17.71
N LEU A 295 -3.88 -1.22 -16.80
CA LEU A 295 -2.93 -0.13 -16.61
C LEU A 295 -1.61 -0.42 -17.34
N ASN A 296 -0.92 0.65 -17.73
CA ASN A 296 0.42 0.55 -18.30
C ASN A 296 1.41 -0.05 -17.30
N ALA A 297 2.29 -0.93 -17.81
CA ALA A 297 3.41 -1.46 -17.06
C ALA A 297 4.33 -0.33 -16.58
N LEU A 298 4.85 -0.46 -15.37
CA LEU A 298 5.84 0.45 -14.79
C LEU A 298 7.23 0.12 -15.30
N ILE A 299 8.07 1.15 -15.33
CA ILE A 299 9.49 1.05 -15.65
C ILE A 299 10.26 0.94 -14.33
N LEU A 300 11.15 -0.06 -14.22
CA LEU A 300 12.04 -0.18 -13.07
C LEU A 300 13.09 0.94 -13.12
N ASP A 301 13.20 1.71 -12.05
CA ASP A 301 14.09 2.86 -11.94
C ASP A 301 15.22 2.58 -10.94
N SER A 302 16.46 2.73 -11.39
CA SER A 302 17.65 2.39 -10.59
C SER A 302 17.91 3.36 -9.44
N GLU A 303 17.72 4.67 -9.65
CA GLU A 303 17.89 5.69 -8.60
C GLU A 303 16.84 5.49 -7.51
N LEU A 304 15.61 5.20 -7.92
CA LEU A 304 14.51 4.91 -7.02
C LEU A 304 14.71 3.58 -6.28
N SER A 305 15.26 2.56 -6.95
CA SER A 305 15.60 1.28 -6.32
C SER A 305 16.72 1.41 -5.29
N GLU A 306 17.69 2.29 -5.53
CA GLU A 306 18.73 2.62 -4.55
C GLU A 306 18.14 3.32 -3.32
N ALA A 307 17.27 4.32 -3.51
CA ALA A 307 16.56 4.97 -2.40
C ALA A 307 15.71 3.97 -1.59
N ALA A 308 15.00 3.06 -2.27
CA ALA A 308 14.23 2.02 -1.63
C ALA A 308 15.11 1.02 -0.85
N LEU A 309 16.27 0.65 -1.40
CA LEU A 309 17.24 -0.24 -0.75
C LEU A 309 17.80 0.41 0.53
N LEU A 310 18.17 1.69 0.47
CA LEU A 310 18.66 2.42 1.64
C LEU A 310 17.62 2.44 2.77
N HIS A 311 16.32 2.58 2.45
CA HIS A 311 15.25 2.47 3.46
C HIS A 311 15.14 1.05 4.04
N CYS A 312 15.27 0.02 3.20
CA CYS A 312 15.32 -1.37 3.66
C CYS A 312 16.50 -1.65 4.61
N GLU A 313 17.66 -1.06 4.34
CA GLU A 313 18.84 -1.17 5.19
C GLU A 313 18.68 -0.39 6.49
N ASP A 314 18.08 0.80 6.44
CA ASP A 314 17.78 1.61 7.62
C ASP A 314 16.79 0.90 8.55
N MET A 315 15.70 0.35 8.00
CA MET A 315 14.74 -0.50 8.73
C MET A 315 15.44 -1.67 9.45
N ARG A 316 16.39 -2.32 8.78
CA ARG A 316 17.12 -3.44 9.37
C ARG A 316 18.13 -3.00 10.43
N LYS A 317 18.84 -1.90 10.19
CA LYS A 317 19.88 -1.37 11.08
C LYS A 317 19.30 -0.81 12.38
N ASN A 318 18.11 -0.23 12.29
CA ASN A 318 17.44 0.43 13.42
C ASN A 318 16.22 -0.34 13.93
N ASP A 319 16.11 -1.64 13.57
CA ASP A 319 15.12 -2.58 14.09
C ASP A 319 13.66 -2.08 14.04
N PHE A 320 13.26 -1.49 12.91
CA PHE A 320 11.89 -1.05 12.67
C PHE A 320 11.36 -1.50 11.31
N VAL A 321 10.03 -1.50 11.16
CA VAL A 321 9.35 -1.71 9.88
C VAL A 321 8.27 -0.64 9.78
N GLY A 322 8.36 0.24 8.79
CA GLY A 322 7.42 1.36 8.61
C GLY A 322 7.90 2.40 7.60
N HIS A 323 7.05 3.39 7.34
CA HIS A 323 7.34 4.47 6.40
C HIS A 323 8.25 5.55 6.97
N LEU A 324 8.04 5.92 8.23
CA LEU A 324 8.82 6.98 8.87
C LEU A 324 10.13 6.39 9.36
N SER A 325 11.23 6.82 8.75
CA SER A 325 12.56 6.51 9.23
C SER A 325 12.92 7.42 10.41
N PRO A 326 13.42 6.88 11.54
CA PRO A 326 13.94 7.69 12.63
C PRO A 326 15.17 8.53 12.26
N THR A 327 15.85 8.20 11.16
CA THR A 327 17.13 8.81 10.75
C THR A 327 17.02 9.62 9.46
N ALA A 328 16.13 9.21 8.55
CA ALA A 328 15.97 9.75 7.20
C ALA A 328 14.57 10.34 6.93
N GLY A 329 13.66 10.28 7.91
CA GLY A 329 12.38 10.95 7.85
C GLY A 329 11.32 10.25 6.98
N GLU A 330 10.36 11.02 6.49
CA GLU A 330 9.24 10.53 5.68
C GLU A 330 9.68 10.13 4.25
N PRO A 331 8.90 9.33 3.51
CA PRO A 331 9.33 8.89 2.17
C PRO A 331 9.56 10.04 1.19
N GLU A 332 8.81 11.15 1.32
CA GLU A 332 9.01 12.38 0.53
C GLU A 332 10.36 13.04 0.84
N GLU A 333 10.78 13.05 2.11
CA GLU A 333 12.07 13.59 2.53
C GLU A 333 13.23 12.71 2.02
N ARG A 334 13.04 11.38 2.04
CA ARG A 334 14.01 10.43 1.47
C ARG A 334 14.17 10.61 -0.04
N LEU A 335 13.07 10.72 -0.78
CA LEU A 335 13.10 10.99 -2.22
C LEU A 335 13.81 12.31 -2.52
N LEU A 336 13.46 13.38 -1.80
CA LEU A 336 14.08 14.69 -1.97
C LEU A 336 15.59 14.66 -1.65
N SER A 337 15.99 13.96 -0.59
CA SER A 337 17.40 13.79 -0.22
C SER A 337 18.20 13.01 -1.27
N ALA A 338 17.55 12.09 -1.99
CA ALA A 338 18.10 11.38 -3.14
C ALA A 338 18.10 12.22 -4.43
N GLY A 339 17.62 13.47 -4.40
CA GLY A 339 17.50 14.33 -5.59
C GLY A 339 16.33 13.98 -6.50
N ILE A 340 15.40 13.14 -6.04
CA ILE A 340 14.24 12.68 -6.81
C ILE A 340 13.07 13.62 -6.52
N VAL A 341 12.69 14.42 -7.52
CA VAL A 341 11.55 15.34 -7.46
C VAL A 341 10.40 14.76 -8.29
N THR A 342 9.22 14.65 -7.68
CA THR A 342 8.00 14.10 -8.29
C THR A 342 6.78 14.79 -7.69
N ASP A 343 5.68 14.84 -8.45
CA ASP A 343 4.37 15.31 -7.95
C ASP A 343 3.46 14.16 -7.49
N VAL A 344 3.84 12.92 -7.79
CA VAL A 344 3.16 11.72 -7.34
C VAL A 344 4.19 10.79 -6.71
N ALA A 345 3.96 10.42 -5.46
CA ALA A 345 4.73 9.42 -4.74
C ALA A 345 3.81 8.50 -3.94
N ALA A 346 4.13 7.21 -3.96
CA ALA A 346 3.56 6.22 -3.06
C ALA A 346 4.65 5.25 -2.61
N GLU A 347 4.48 4.67 -1.42
CA GLU A 347 5.41 3.68 -0.88
C GLU A 347 4.64 2.49 -0.32
N ASN A 348 5.12 1.29 -0.64
CA ASN A 348 4.77 0.06 0.08
C ASN A 348 5.98 -0.43 0.86
N VAL A 349 5.73 -0.95 2.06
CA VAL A 349 6.73 -1.67 2.86
C VAL A 349 6.19 -3.06 3.18
N GLY A 350 6.98 -4.08 2.86
CA GLY A 350 6.65 -5.48 3.11
C GLY A 350 7.79 -6.22 3.81
N ARG A 351 7.44 -7.27 4.55
CA ARG A 351 8.38 -8.21 5.15
C ARG A 351 7.86 -9.62 4.98
N GLY A 352 8.75 -10.60 4.80
CA GLY A 352 8.36 -12.00 4.72
C GLY A 352 9.51 -12.89 4.31
N ASP A 353 9.24 -14.18 4.14
CA ASP A 353 10.22 -15.19 3.73
C ASP A 353 10.12 -15.57 2.25
N ASN A 354 9.07 -15.11 1.56
CA ASN A 354 8.78 -15.39 0.16
C ASN A 354 8.28 -14.12 -0.55
N PRO A 355 8.96 -13.62 -1.60
CA PRO A 355 8.51 -12.47 -2.38
C PRO A 355 7.09 -12.60 -2.95
N ASP A 356 6.66 -13.79 -3.37
CA ASP A 356 5.32 -14.03 -3.90
C ASP A 356 4.24 -13.83 -2.83
N GLU A 357 4.46 -14.31 -1.60
CA GLU A 357 3.53 -14.10 -0.48
C GLU A 357 3.58 -12.65 0.02
N ILE A 358 4.75 -11.99 -0.01
CA ILE A 358 4.86 -10.54 0.28
C ILE A 358 3.98 -9.76 -0.70
N HIS A 359 4.14 -9.99 -2.01
CA HIS A 359 3.33 -9.33 -3.02
C HIS A 359 1.84 -9.61 -2.85
N LYS A 360 1.47 -10.87 -2.59
CA LYS A 360 0.08 -11.24 -2.30
C LYS A 360 -0.46 -10.45 -1.11
N GLY A 361 0.30 -10.36 -0.01
CA GLY A 361 -0.06 -9.57 1.18
C GLY A 361 -0.23 -8.08 0.88
N LEU A 362 0.63 -7.50 0.05
CA LEU A 362 0.51 -6.12 -0.42
C LEU A 362 -0.76 -5.92 -1.26
N MET A 363 -1.02 -6.80 -2.24
CA MET A 363 -2.25 -6.75 -3.02
C MET A 363 -3.50 -7.03 -2.18
N ASP A 364 -3.33 -7.74 -1.06
CA ASP A 364 -4.39 -8.02 -0.13
C ASP A 364 -4.71 -6.85 0.82
N SER A 365 -3.86 -5.84 0.91
CA SER A 365 -4.17 -4.59 1.63
C SER A 365 -4.67 -3.52 0.65
N PRO A 366 -5.88 -2.96 0.85
CA PRO A 366 -6.41 -1.90 -0.02
C PRO A 366 -5.46 -0.70 -0.16
N GLY A 367 -4.82 -0.24 0.92
CA GLY A 367 -3.86 0.86 0.89
C GLY A 367 -2.64 0.56 0.02
N HIS A 368 -2.01 -0.61 0.20
CA HIS A 368 -0.84 -1.00 -0.59
C HIS A 368 -1.19 -1.30 -2.06
N ARG A 369 -2.33 -1.95 -2.30
CA ARG A 369 -2.88 -2.16 -3.65
C ARG A 369 -3.13 -0.83 -4.37
N ALA A 370 -3.62 0.19 -3.68
CA ALA A 370 -3.83 1.51 -4.27
C ALA A 370 -2.51 2.17 -4.71
N ALA A 371 -1.39 1.91 -4.04
CA ALA A 371 -0.07 2.35 -4.48
C ALA A 371 0.37 1.64 -5.77
N ILE A 372 0.26 0.30 -5.80
CA ILE A 372 0.63 -0.54 -6.96
C ILE A 372 -0.19 -0.18 -8.21
N LEU A 373 -1.50 0.03 -8.03
CA LEU A 373 -2.45 0.34 -9.11
C LEU A 373 -2.67 1.85 -9.31
N HIS A 374 -1.82 2.70 -8.71
CA HIS A 374 -1.99 4.14 -8.87
C HIS A 374 -1.84 4.52 -10.35
N THR A 375 -2.85 5.18 -10.91
CA THR A 375 -2.96 5.42 -12.36
C THR A 375 -1.93 6.42 -12.88
N LYS A 376 -1.44 7.31 -12.02
CA LYS A 376 -0.47 8.35 -12.41
C LYS A 376 0.99 7.93 -12.27
N VAL A 377 1.29 6.79 -11.64
CA VAL A 377 2.69 6.36 -11.50
C VAL A 377 3.18 5.76 -12.81
N THR A 378 4.44 6.02 -13.15
CA THR A 378 5.08 5.53 -14.39
C THR A 378 6.31 4.70 -14.09
N HIS A 379 6.90 4.86 -12.91
CA HIS A 379 8.13 4.20 -12.50
C HIS A 379 7.97 3.57 -11.12
N VAL A 380 8.71 2.49 -10.89
CA VAL A 380 8.85 1.84 -9.59
C VAL A 380 10.32 1.61 -9.29
N GLY A 381 10.71 1.79 -8.03
CA GLY A 381 12.00 1.36 -7.50
C GLY A 381 11.75 0.34 -6.40
N ILE A 382 12.46 -0.79 -6.45
CA ILE A 382 12.24 -1.89 -5.51
C ILE A 382 13.54 -2.13 -4.75
N GLY A 383 13.52 -1.88 -3.45
CA GLY A 383 14.61 -2.18 -2.54
C GLY A 383 14.39 -3.52 -1.88
N ILE A 384 15.42 -4.37 -1.86
CA ILE A 384 15.39 -5.67 -1.17
C ILE A 384 16.59 -5.77 -0.26
N SER A 385 16.34 -5.95 1.02
CA SER A 385 17.36 -6.40 1.95
C SER A 385 16.94 -7.75 2.50
N SER A 386 17.88 -8.69 2.63
CA SER A 386 17.57 -10.08 3.01
C SER A 386 18.57 -10.60 4.04
N GLU A 387 18.07 -11.30 5.06
CA GLU A 387 18.91 -11.96 6.07
C GLU A 387 18.52 -13.45 6.16
N ARG A 388 19.49 -14.33 6.38
CA ARG A 388 19.19 -15.75 6.66
C ARG A 388 19.02 -15.94 8.16
N LYS A 389 17.83 -16.38 8.58
CA LYS A 389 17.48 -16.72 9.96
C LYS A 389 17.31 -18.23 10.12
N SER A 390 17.20 -18.68 11.37
CA SER A 390 17.04 -20.11 11.72
C SER A 390 15.78 -20.75 11.12
N GLY A 391 14.77 -19.95 10.73
CA GLY A 391 13.53 -20.40 10.10
C GLY A 391 13.42 -20.16 8.59
N GLY A 392 14.44 -19.59 7.93
CA GLY A 392 14.36 -19.27 6.50
C GLY A 392 15.05 -17.96 6.12
N MET A 393 14.71 -17.43 4.95
CA MET A 393 15.09 -16.06 4.60
C MET A 393 14.12 -15.06 5.23
N ASP A 394 14.60 -13.87 5.53
CA ASP A 394 13.82 -12.74 6.00
C ASP A 394 14.10 -11.55 5.08
N TYR A 395 13.17 -11.30 4.15
CA TYR A 395 13.20 -10.19 3.23
C TYR A 395 12.49 -8.99 3.87
N LEU A 396 13.13 -7.82 3.79
CA LEU A 396 12.44 -6.53 3.86
C LEU A 396 12.42 -5.97 2.45
N VAL A 397 11.25 -5.46 2.07
CA VAL A 397 10.94 -4.94 0.75
C VAL A 397 10.40 -3.52 0.91
N THR A 398 10.94 -2.60 0.12
CA THR A 398 10.37 -1.28 -0.08
C THR A 398 10.07 -1.12 -1.56
N GLU A 399 8.84 -0.77 -1.91
CA GLU A 399 8.45 -0.40 -3.28
C GLU A 399 8.13 1.09 -3.29
N LEU A 400 8.90 1.87 -4.03
CA LEU A 400 8.66 3.29 -4.24
C LEU A 400 8.06 3.50 -5.63
N PHE A 401 6.91 4.15 -5.71
CA PHE A 401 6.21 4.43 -6.97
C PHE A 401 6.21 5.93 -7.20
N ILE A 402 6.65 6.37 -8.39
CA ILE A 402 6.66 7.78 -8.76
C ILE A 402 6.13 8.02 -10.16
N ARG A 403 5.84 9.28 -10.47
CA ARG A 403 5.67 9.76 -11.84
C ARG A 403 6.96 10.41 -12.31
N ARG A 404 7.61 9.84 -13.33
CA ARG A 404 8.54 10.60 -14.18
C ARG A 404 7.83 11.04 -15.45
N ILE A 405 8.02 12.31 -15.80
CA ILE A 405 7.48 12.91 -17.02
C ILE A 405 8.41 12.50 -18.18
N ALA A 406 7.84 11.78 -19.15
CA ALA A 406 8.55 11.31 -20.33
C ALA A 406 9.00 12.48 -21.21
N ARG A 407 10.17 12.35 -21.84
CA ARG A 407 10.62 13.35 -22.83
C ARG A 407 9.73 13.32 -24.05
N LEU A 408 9.34 14.50 -24.51
CA LEU A 408 8.55 14.66 -25.72
C LEU A 408 9.40 14.32 -26.96
N GLY A 409 8.78 13.58 -27.89
CA GLY A 409 9.36 13.31 -29.21
C GLY A 409 9.26 14.51 -30.15
N PRO A 410 9.92 14.46 -31.32
CA PRO A 410 9.89 15.56 -32.30
C PRO A 410 8.48 15.89 -32.81
N ASP A 411 7.58 14.91 -32.83
CA ASP A 411 6.22 15.03 -33.36
C ASP A 411 5.17 15.43 -32.30
N ALA A 412 5.61 15.74 -31.06
CA ALA A 412 4.74 16.06 -29.93
C ALA A 412 3.68 17.13 -30.23
N LYS A 413 4.07 18.18 -30.97
CA LYS A 413 3.16 19.26 -31.37
C LYS A 413 2.09 18.80 -32.36
N VAL A 414 2.45 17.91 -33.27
CA VAL A 414 1.52 17.34 -34.26
C VAL A 414 0.47 16.49 -33.55
N PHE A 415 0.90 15.62 -32.65
CA PHE A 415 -0.02 14.80 -31.84
C PHE A 415 -0.93 15.66 -30.97
N PHE A 416 -0.37 16.69 -30.33
CA PHE A 416 -1.16 17.60 -29.50
C PHE A 416 -2.22 18.36 -30.32
N LEU A 417 -1.88 18.86 -31.52
CA LEU A 417 -2.85 19.51 -32.40
C LEU A 417 -3.97 18.54 -32.81
N ALA A 418 -3.62 17.29 -33.15
CA ALA A 418 -4.61 16.27 -33.51
C ALA A 418 -5.58 15.99 -32.35
N GLU A 419 -5.08 15.88 -31.12
CA GLU A 419 -5.91 15.68 -29.92
C GLU A 419 -6.84 16.88 -29.67
N LEU A 420 -6.34 18.10 -29.89
CA LEU A 420 -7.13 19.32 -29.73
C LEU A 420 -8.26 19.41 -30.77
N ILE A 421 -8.00 18.98 -32.01
CA ILE A 421 -9.02 18.88 -33.07
C ILE A 421 -10.05 17.81 -32.71
N ALA A 422 -9.62 16.61 -32.30
CA ALA A 422 -10.53 15.54 -31.89
C ALA A 422 -11.44 15.97 -30.72
N SER A 423 -10.89 16.68 -29.74
CA SER A 423 -11.65 17.25 -28.62
C SER A 423 -12.73 18.24 -29.10
N ARG A 424 -12.42 19.09 -30.09
CA ARG A 424 -13.41 20.01 -30.69
C ARG A 424 -14.50 19.29 -31.46
N GLU A 425 -14.13 18.26 -32.21
CA GLU A 425 -15.10 17.48 -32.98
C GLU A 425 -16.10 16.78 -32.05
N LEU A 426 -15.67 16.30 -30.89
CA LEU A 426 -16.56 15.75 -29.85
C LEU A 426 -17.53 16.80 -29.30
N ASP A 427 -17.11 18.07 -29.23
CA ASP A 427 -17.96 19.19 -28.83
C ASP A 427 -18.85 19.72 -29.98
N GLY A 428 -18.72 19.17 -31.20
CA GLY A 428 -19.46 19.62 -32.39
C GLY A 428 -18.93 20.90 -33.03
N GLU A 429 -17.71 21.30 -32.69
CA GLU A 429 -17.07 22.52 -33.19
C GLU A 429 -16.15 22.25 -34.40
N PRO A 430 -16.00 23.20 -35.35
CA PRO A 430 -15.09 23.02 -36.49
C PRO A 430 -13.63 22.86 -36.06
N ALA A 431 -12.84 22.15 -36.87
CA ALA A 431 -11.39 21.98 -36.65
C ALA A 431 -10.65 23.33 -36.59
N LEU A 432 -9.61 23.38 -35.75
CA LEU A 432 -8.71 24.54 -35.67
C LEU A 432 -7.61 24.44 -36.73
N GLU A 433 -7.26 25.58 -37.31
CA GLU A 433 -6.06 25.73 -38.13
C GLU A 433 -4.88 26.21 -37.28
N GLU A 434 -3.72 25.56 -37.38
CA GLU A 434 -2.51 26.08 -36.72
C GLU A 434 -2.07 27.39 -37.37
N ASP A 435 -1.82 28.41 -36.56
CA ASP A 435 -1.17 29.65 -36.99
C ASP A 435 0.33 29.60 -36.58
N PRO A 436 1.27 29.55 -37.54
CA PRO A 436 2.70 29.45 -37.23
C PRO A 436 3.26 30.67 -36.48
N GLY A 437 2.70 31.86 -36.73
CA GLY A 437 3.12 33.09 -36.06
C GLY A 437 2.73 33.10 -34.59
N LEU A 438 1.48 32.71 -34.30
CA LEU A 438 0.99 32.54 -32.93
C LEU A 438 1.73 31.41 -32.21
N SER A 439 1.99 30.29 -32.90
CA SER A 439 2.76 29.18 -32.32
C SER A 439 4.17 29.61 -31.91
N LYS A 440 4.87 30.36 -32.76
CA LYS A 440 6.18 30.91 -32.41
C LYS A 440 6.11 31.77 -31.15
N LEU A 441 5.13 32.66 -31.06
CA LEU A 441 4.92 33.53 -29.89
C LEU A 441 4.61 32.73 -28.62
N ALA A 442 3.81 31.68 -28.73
CA ALA A 442 3.49 30.76 -27.65
C ALA A 442 4.74 29.99 -27.18
N GLU A 443 5.54 29.45 -28.10
CA GLU A 443 6.79 28.73 -27.81
C GLU A 443 7.82 29.64 -27.12
N GLU A 444 7.97 30.88 -27.60
CA GLU A 444 8.84 31.88 -26.97
C GLU A 444 8.40 32.17 -25.52
N THR A 445 7.10 32.30 -25.28
CA THR A 445 6.53 32.54 -23.94
C THR A 445 6.77 31.35 -23.01
N ALA A 446 6.51 30.13 -23.50
CA ALA A 446 6.75 28.89 -22.75
C ALA A 446 8.23 28.75 -22.37
N ARG A 447 9.13 29.05 -23.31
CA ARG A 447 10.58 29.00 -23.12
C ARG A 447 11.10 30.10 -22.19
N GLU A 448 10.55 31.30 -22.28
CA GLU A 448 10.89 32.40 -21.36
C GLU A 448 10.53 32.03 -19.92
N PHE A 449 9.35 31.45 -19.72
CA PHE A 449 8.99 30.90 -18.42
C PHE A 449 9.96 29.81 -18.01
N LEU A 450 10.22 28.80 -18.83
CA LEU A 450 11.07 27.70 -18.37
C LEU A 450 12.50 28.16 -18.00
N ASN A 451 13.09 29.05 -18.80
CA ASN A 451 14.50 29.44 -18.66
C ASN A 451 14.75 30.60 -17.69
N ASN A 452 13.75 31.44 -17.39
CA ASN A 452 13.92 32.57 -16.48
C ASN A 452 13.18 32.34 -15.16
N HIS A 453 13.90 31.80 -14.18
CA HIS A 453 13.36 31.43 -12.88
C HIS A 453 12.86 32.60 -12.04
N THR A 454 13.17 33.86 -12.41
CA THR A 454 12.66 35.05 -11.71
C THR A 454 11.26 35.46 -12.15
N LEU A 455 10.82 35.02 -13.33
CA LEU A 455 9.51 35.36 -13.86
C LEU A 455 8.46 34.38 -13.37
N THR A 456 7.32 34.91 -12.93
CA THR A 456 6.12 34.12 -12.63
C THR A 456 5.32 33.85 -13.90
N GLN A 457 4.36 32.92 -13.82
CA GLN A 457 3.36 32.71 -14.88
C GLN A 457 2.66 34.02 -15.25
N LYS A 458 2.31 34.85 -14.26
CA LYS A 458 1.64 36.14 -14.48
C LYS A 458 2.51 37.10 -15.30
N ASP A 459 3.82 37.11 -15.08
CA ASP A 459 4.73 38.01 -15.78
C ASP A 459 4.84 37.67 -17.27
N VAL A 460 5.03 36.38 -17.59
CA VAL A 460 5.13 35.93 -18.99
C VAL A 460 3.80 36.08 -19.73
N MET A 461 2.67 35.85 -19.06
CA MET A 461 1.35 36.01 -19.67
C MET A 461 0.98 37.47 -19.92
N SER A 462 1.33 38.38 -18.99
CA SER A 462 1.16 39.82 -19.19
C SER A 462 1.94 40.33 -20.41
N ARG A 463 3.19 39.84 -20.58
CA ARG A 463 4.02 40.15 -21.76
C ARG A 463 3.43 39.58 -23.04
N LEU A 464 2.93 38.35 -23.01
CA LEU A 464 2.25 37.72 -24.14
C LEU A 464 1.03 38.54 -24.59
N GLU A 465 0.16 38.93 -23.66
CA GLU A 465 -1.02 39.75 -23.94
C GLU A 465 -0.67 41.13 -24.53
N GLN A 466 0.44 41.73 -24.10
CA GLN A 466 0.92 42.98 -24.69
C GLN A 466 1.38 42.77 -26.14
N ARG A 467 2.13 41.70 -26.42
CA ARG A 467 2.58 41.37 -27.79
C ARG A 467 1.42 41.02 -28.71
N LEU A 468 0.41 40.29 -28.23
CA LEU A 468 -0.80 39.98 -28.99
C LEU A 468 -1.56 41.25 -29.38
N ARG A 469 -1.73 42.21 -28.46
CA ARG A 469 -2.35 43.50 -28.75
C ARG A 469 -1.60 44.33 -29.80
N GLN A 470 -0.27 44.22 -29.85
CA GLN A 470 0.55 44.93 -30.83
C GLN A 470 0.56 44.28 -32.21
N SER A 471 0.47 42.95 -32.27
CA SER A 471 0.53 42.16 -33.51
C SER A 471 -0.83 41.94 -34.17
N HIS A 472 -1.93 42.04 -33.41
CA HIS A 472 -3.30 41.90 -33.92
C HIS A 472 -4.18 43.11 -33.54
N PRO A 473 -3.92 44.31 -34.10
CA PRO A 473 -4.69 45.53 -33.79
C PRO A 473 -6.11 45.54 -34.36
N GLU A 474 -6.41 44.70 -35.36
CA GLU A 474 -7.71 44.63 -36.03
C GLU A 474 -8.67 43.65 -35.33
N GLY A 475 -9.35 44.10 -34.27
CA GLY A 475 -10.69 43.67 -33.84
C GLY A 475 -10.97 42.21 -33.44
N GLY A 476 -10.06 41.27 -33.65
CA GLY A 476 -10.23 39.85 -33.30
C GLY A 476 -10.01 39.60 -31.80
N SER A 477 -10.88 38.78 -31.18
CA SER A 477 -10.68 38.31 -29.81
C SER A 477 -9.57 37.26 -29.79
N ALA A 478 -8.46 37.54 -29.12
CA ALA A 478 -7.39 36.58 -28.85
C ALA A 478 -7.42 36.18 -27.36
N ALA A 479 -7.37 34.88 -27.08
CA ALA A 479 -7.33 34.34 -25.73
C ALA A 479 -6.13 33.41 -25.57
N ALA A 480 -5.34 33.63 -24.51
CA ALA A 480 -4.18 32.80 -24.23
C ALA A 480 -4.40 31.95 -22.98
N VAL A 481 -4.05 30.66 -23.07
CA VAL A 481 -4.08 29.70 -21.96
C VAL A 481 -2.65 29.28 -21.64
N PHE A 482 -2.33 29.16 -20.36
CA PHE A 482 -1.03 28.71 -19.88
C PHE A 482 -1.23 27.56 -18.89
N SER A 483 -0.47 26.49 -19.05
CA SER A 483 -0.46 25.38 -18.10
C SER A 483 0.93 24.77 -17.96
N VAL A 484 1.19 24.21 -16.78
CA VAL A 484 2.31 23.32 -16.53
C VAL A 484 1.73 21.93 -16.26
N VAL A 485 2.10 20.96 -17.09
CA VAL A 485 1.50 19.61 -17.09
C VAL A 485 2.57 18.53 -17.17
N GLY A 486 2.20 17.31 -16.78
CA GLY A 486 3.07 16.13 -16.85
C GLY A 486 2.84 15.23 -18.06
N SER A 487 1.88 15.56 -18.91
CA SER A 487 1.61 14.93 -20.21
C SER A 487 0.87 15.90 -21.12
N LEU A 488 0.84 15.63 -22.42
CA LEU A 488 0.13 16.48 -23.38
C LEU A 488 -1.38 16.30 -23.28
N GLU A 489 -1.83 15.09 -22.99
CA GLU A 489 -3.23 14.73 -22.73
C GLU A 489 -3.78 15.52 -21.54
N GLU A 490 -3.04 15.57 -20.42
CA GLU A 490 -3.36 16.40 -19.25
C GLU A 490 -3.47 17.90 -19.61
N GLY A 491 -2.71 18.34 -20.62
CA GLY A 491 -2.78 19.71 -21.16
C GLY A 491 -4.10 20.01 -21.85
N VAL A 492 -4.66 19.06 -22.60
CA VAL A 492 -5.98 19.19 -23.23
C VAL A 492 -7.08 19.16 -22.17
N GLU A 493 -7.05 18.18 -21.26
CA GLU A 493 -8.06 18.01 -20.20
C GLU A 493 -8.16 19.22 -19.27
N ARG A 494 -7.03 19.87 -18.95
CA ARG A 494 -6.97 21.01 -18.02
C ARG A 494 -7.05 22.37 -18.69
N MET A 495 -7.27 22.40 -20.00
CA MET A 495 -7.33 23.64 -20.75
C MET A 495 -8.48 24.53 -20.25
N ALA A 496 -8.12 25.63 -19.59
CA ALA A 496 -9.07 26.59 -19.04
C ALA A 496 -9.48 27.64 -20.10
N VAL A 497 -10.18 27.19 -21.15
CA VAL A 497 -10.73 28.06 -22.20
C VAL A 497 -12.24 28.23 -22.01
N GLY A 498 -12.73 29.47 -22.10
CA GLY A 498 -14.17 29.74 -21.95
C GLY A 498 -14.97 29.16 -23.14
N PRO A 499 -16.19 28.64 -22.93
CA PRO A 499 -16.97 27.98 -24.00
C PRO A 499 -17.18 28.84 -25.25
N LYS A 500 -17.37 30.16 -25.08
CA LYS A 500 -17.52 31.10 -26.19
C LYS A 500 -16.23 31.25 -27.00
N THR A 501 -15.09 31.35 -26.32
CA THR A 501 -13.78 31.45 -26.95
C THR A 501 -13.45 30.15 -27.68
N TRP A 502 -13.76 29.01 -27.06
CA TRP A 502 -13.63 27.69 -27.68
C TRP A 502 -14.44 27.63 -28.97
N ALA A 503 -15.75 27.82 -28.92
CA ALA A 503 -16.61 27.73 -30.11
C ALA A 503 -16.20 28.66 -31.26
N ARG A 504 -15.76 29.89 -30.96
CA ARG A 504 -15.47 30.90 -31.98
C ARG A 504 -14.07 30.85 -32.56
N ALA A 505 -13.12 30.21 -31.88
CA ALA A 505 -11.75 30.12 -32.34
C ALA A 505 -11.69 29.36 -33.68
N LYS A 506 -10.98 29.95 -34.65
CA LYS A 506 -10.67 29.31 -35.95
C LYS A 506 -9.21 28.92 -36.07
N ARG A 507 -8.35 29.67 -35.39
CA ARG A 507 -6.90 29.45 -35.40
C ARG A 507 -6.35 29.24 -34.00
N VAL A 508 -5.27 28.47 -33.93
CA VAL A 508 -4.55 28.20 -32.69
C VAL A 508 -3.04 28.37 -32.88
N GLY A 509 -2.41 29.09 -31.96
CA GLY A 509 -0.97 29.04 -31.73
C GLY A 509 -0.65 28.03 -30.63
N ILE A 510 0.26 27.10 -30.89
CA ILE A 510 0.64 26.03 -29.95
C ILE A 510 2.11 26.21 -29.58
N GLY A 511 2.34 26.48 -28.30
CA GLY A 511 3.65 26.59 -27.68
C GLY A 511 3.89 25.46 -26.70
N ILE A 512 4.82 24.57 -27.02
CA ILE A 512 5.22 23.46 -26.14
C ILE A 512 6.70 23.60 -25.84
N THR A 513 7.06 23.66 -24.56
CA THR A 513 8.45 23.59 -24.13
C THR A 513 8.56 22.66 -22.92
N GLN A 514 9.59 21.83 -22.89
CA GLN A 514 9.82 20.87 -21.81
C GLN A 514 11.21 21.07 -21.19
N GLY A 515 11.29 20.94 -19.87
CA GLY A 515 12.58 20.84 -19.19
C GLY A 515 12.47 21.00 -17.69
N THR A 516 13.54 21.50 -17.07
CA THR A 516 13.66 21.57 -15.61
C THR A 516 13.65 23.03 -15.16
N ARG A 517 12.86 23.32 -14.14
CA ARG A 517 12.80 24.63 -13.47
C ARG A 517 12.60 24.41 -11.96
N PRO A 518 13.28 25.15 -11.08
CA PRO A 518 13.09 25.05 -9.63
C PRO A 518 11.61 25.19 -9.24
N GLY A 519 11.14 24.28 -8.38
CA GLY A 519 9.74 24.21 -7.95
C GLY A 519 8.81 23.44 -8.89
N LEU A 520 9.30 22.94 -10.03
CA LEU A 520 8.56 22.06 -10.93
C LEU A 520 9.16 20.64 -10.93
N VAL A 521 8.34 19.66 -11.32
CA VAL A 521 8.82 18.28 -11.58
C VAL A 521 9.79 18.30 -12.77
N PRO A 522 10.91 17.55 -12.72
CA PRO A 522 11.83 17.45 -13.85
C PRO A 522 11.12 17.02 -15.14
N ASN A 523 11.51 17.65 -16.26
CA ASN A 523 10.85 17.51 -17.55
C ASN A 523 9.37 17.94 -17.57
N SER A 524 8.94 18.85 -16.69
CA SER A 524 7.62 19.46 -16.80
C SER A 524 7.40 20.08 -18.18
N ILE A 525 6.18 19.95 -18.69
CA ILE A 525 5.78 20.50 -19.97
C ILE A 525 5.07 21.83 -19.71
N VAL A 526 5.61 22.90 -20.26
CA VAL A 526 5.01 24.23 -20.29
C VAL A 526 4.25 24.35 -21.60
N LEU A 527 2.93 24.48 -21.49
CA LEU A 527 2.01 24.58 -22.62
C LEU A 527 1.40 25.98 -22.63
N VAL A 528 1.55 26.67 -23.75
CA VAL A 528 0.92 27.96 -24.03
C VAL A 528 0.08 27.82 -25.29
N LEU A 529 -1.20 28.14 -25.20
CA LEU A 529 -2.13 28.08 -26.32
C LEU A 529 -2.67 29.48 -26.57
N ILE A 530 -2.83 29.85 -27.85
CA ILE A 530 -3.37 31.15 -28.24
C ILE A 530 -4.50 30.90 -29.23
N PHE A 531 -5.74 31.19 -28.84
CA PHE A 531 -6.94 31.02 -29.66
C PHE A 531 -7.35 32.35 -30.28
N VAL A 532 -7.64 32.35 -31.58
CA VAL A 532 -8.08 33.54 -32.33
C VAL A 532 -9.25 33.21 -33.25
N GLU A 533 -10.21 34.14 -33.34
CA GLU A 533 -11.41 34.06 -34.22
C GLU A 533 -11.11 34.28 -35.71
#